data_AF-A0A960NNW2-F1
#
_entry.id   AF-A0A960NNW2-F1
#
_cell.length_a   1.000
_cell.length_b   1.000
_cell.length_c   1.000
_cell.angle_alpha   90.00
_cell.angle_beta   90.00
_cell.angle_gamma   90.00
#
_symmetry.space_group_name_H-M   'P 1'
#
loop_
_entity.id
_entity.type
_entity.pdbx_description
1 polymer ?
#
loop_
_entity_poly.entity_id
_entity_poly.type
_entity_poly.pdbx_seq_one_letter_code
_entity_poly.pdbx_strand_id
1 'polypeptide(L)' 'IGRRYRRQDEIGTPFGITVDFQTLEDNTVTLRHRDSMKQDRMPISEVAQVIDSAIRGW' A
#
# COMPACT_ATOMS: atom_id res chain seq x y z
N ILE A 1 0.05 -4.52 -12.93
CA ILE A 1 -0.11 -3.55 -11.81
C ILE A 1 0.60 -2.22 -12.06
N GLY A 2 1.83 -2.17 -12.57
CA GLY A 2 2.60 -0.91 -12.73
C GLY A 2 1.90 0.25 -13.46
N ARG A 3 1.04 -0.02 -14.46
CA ARG A 3 0.24 1.02 -15.13
C ARG A 3 -0.81 1.67 -14.21
N ARG A 4 -1.35 0.94 -13.24
CA ARG A 4 -2.31 1.45 -12.23
C ARG A 4 -1.58 2.27 -11.16
N TYR A 5 -0.42 1.81 -10.71
CA TYR A 5 0.43 2.59 -9.79
C TYR A 5 0.82 3.94 -10.40
N ARG A 6 1.24 3.96 -11.66
CA ARG A 6 1.60 5.22 -12.33
C ARG A 6 0.44 6.23 -12.35
N ARG A 7 -0.78 5.78 -12.63
CA ARG A 7 -1.97 6.64 -12.58
C ARG A 7 -2.27 7.16 -11.17
N GLN A 8 -2.06 6.33 -10.16
CA GLN A 8 -2.23 6.68 -8.74
C GLN A 8 -1.14 7.66 -8.28
N ASP A 9 0.10 7.47 -8.74
CA ASP A 9 1.22 8.36 -8.48
C ASP A 9 0.99 9.74 -9.14
N GLU A 10 0.45 9.77 -10.36
CA GLU A 10 0.12 11.00 -11.11
C GLU A 10 -1.01 11.82 -10.48
N ILE A 11 -1.98 11.19 -9.83
CA ILE A 11 -3.05 11.88 -9.07
C ILE A 11 -2.67 12.17 -7.61
N GLY A 12 -1.44 11.82 -7.21
CA GLY A 12 -0.89 12.16 -5.91
C GLY A 12 -1.25 11.22 -4.76
N THR A 13 -1.79 10.03 -5.03
CA THR A 13 -2.12 9.06 -3.97
C THR A 13 -0.85 8.64 -3.21
N PRO A 14 -0.74 8.92 -1.89
CA PRO A 14 0.49 8.69 -1.13
C PRO A 14 0.78 7.21 -0.88
N PHE A 15 -0.26 6.39 -0.71
CA PHE A 15 -0.14 4.95 -0.41
C PHE A 15 -1.02 4.12 -1.36
N GLY A 16 -0.47 3.03 -1.90
CA GLY A 16 -1.19 2.08 -2.74
C GLY A 16 -1.26 0.71 -2.08
N ILE A 17 -2.45 0.18 -1.85
CA ILE A 17 -2.63 -1.17 -1.30
C ILE A 17 -2.91 -2.13 -2.47
N THR A 18 -2.15 -3.21 -2.54
CA THR A 18 -2.36 -4.30 -3.48
C THR A 18 -2.79 -5.55 -2.75
N VAL A 19 -3.97 -6.03 -3.13
CA VAL A 19 -4.55 -7.31 -2.72
C VAL A 19 -4.32 -8.28 -3.87
N ASP A 20 -3.61 -9.37 -3.62
CA ASP A 20 -3.32 -10.43 -4.59
C ASP A 20 -4.00 -11.75 -4.17
N PHE A 21 -3.82 -12.81 -4.96
CA PHE A 21 -4.38 -14.12 -4.63
C PHE A 21 -3.79 -14.71 -3.35
N GLN A 22 -2.56 -14.33 -3.01
CA GLN A 22 -1.87 -14.79 -1.82
C GLN A 22 -2.42 -14.11 -0.55
N THR A 23 -3.06 -12.94 -0.68
CA THR A 23 -3.87 -12.35 0.39
C THR A 23 -5.01 -13.27 0.84
N LEU A 24 -5.63 -14.03 -0.07
CA LEU A 24 -6.72 -14.95 0.30
C LEU A 24 -6.25 -16.11 1.18
N GLU A 25 -4.98 -16.50 1.06
CA GLU A 25 -4.39 -17.61 1.81
C GLU A 25 -3.76 -17.12 3.12
N ASP A 26 -3.01 -16.02 3.06
CA ASP A 26 -2.16 -15.56 4.17
C ASP A 26 -2.69 -14.31 4.89
N ASN A 27 -3.79 -13.71 4.43
CA ASN A 27 -4.32 -12.42 4.92
C ASN A 27 -3.28 -11.28 4.90
N THR A 28 -2.28 -11.35 4.01
CA THR A 28 -1.25 -10.32 3.85
C THR A 28 -1.49 -9.52 2.59
N VAL A 29 -1.28 -8.21 2.67
CA VAL A 29 -1.38 -7.29 1.54
C VAL A 29 -0.04 -6.59 1.32
N THR A 30 0.15 -6.04 0.13
CA THR A 30 1.33 -5.25 -0.20
C THR A 30 0.99 -3.77 -0.15
N LEU A 31 1.64 -3.03 0.74
CA LEU A 31 1.57 -1.57 0.82
C LEU A 31 2.71 -0.96 0.00
N ARG A 32 2.38 -0.11 -0.97
CA ARG A 32 3.34 0.64 -1.77
C ARG A 32 3.34 2.10 -1.34
N HIS A 33 4.53 2.62 -1.06
CA HIS A 33 4.76 4.02 -0.75
C HIS A 33 5.11 4.79 -2.03
N ARG A 34 4.40 5.88 -2.32
CA ARG A 34 4.67 6.73 -3.49
C ARG A 34 6.06 7.36 -3.40
N ASP A 35 6.36 8.01 -2.27
CA ASP A 35 7.55 8.85 -2.11
C ASP A 35 8.85 8.04 -2.11
N SER A 36 8.84 6.89 -1.45
CA SER A 36 10.02 6.02 -1.34
C SER A 36 10.07 4.92 -2.41
N MET A 37 9.00 4.75 -3.20
CA MET A 37 8.78 3.62 -4.11
C MET A 37 8.93 2.23 -3.45
N LYS A 38 8.92 2.14 -2.12
CA LYS A 38 9.02 0.88 -1.38
C LYS A 38 7.73 0.09 -1.45
N GLN A 39 7.84 -1.24 -1.38
CA GLN A 39 6.74 -2.19 -1.30
C GLN A 39 6.96 -3.07 -0.08
N ASP A 40 6.09 -2.91 0.91
CA ASP A 40 6.15 -3.64 2.18
C ASP A 40 4.96 -4.61 2.23
N ARG A 41 5.23 -5.88 2.55
CA ARG A 41 4.18 -6.88 2.75
C ARG A 41 3.87 -6.99 4.23
N MET A 42 2.60 -6.83 4.59
CA MET A 42 2.16 -6.84 5.98
C MET A 42 0.76 -7.45 6.13
N PRO A 43 0.41 -7.93 7.34
CA PRO A 43 -0.94 -8.42 7.63
C PRO A 43 -1.99 -7.34 7.42
N ILE A 44 -3.15 -7.70 6.89
CA ILE A 44 -4.25 -6.75 6.62
C ILE A 44 -4.71 -5.99 7.88
N SER A 45 -4.57 -6.60 9.06
CA SER A 45 -4.89 -6.00 10.36
C SER A 45 -3.99 -4.82 10.71
N GLU A 46 -2.74 -4.79 10.25
CA GLU A 46 -1.76 -3.77 10.61
C GLU A 46 -1.80 -2.58 9.64
N VAL A 47 -2.25 -2.79 8.41
CA VAL A 47 -2.24 -1.80 7.32
C VAL A 47 -2.96 -0.51 7.71
N ALA A 48 -4.13 -0.62 8.35
CA ALA A 48 -4.92 0.55 8.73
C ALA A 48 -4.18 1.43 9.75
N GLN A 49 -3.49 0.82 10.71
CA GLN A 49 -2.70 1.55 11.72
C GLN A 49 -1.46 2.20 11.12
N VAL A 50 -0.77 1.50 10.21
CA VAL A 50 0.40 2.03 9.50
C VAL A 50 0.02 3.24 8.67
N ILE A 51 -1.08 3.17 7.92
CA ILE A 51 -1.56 4.28 7.09
C ILE A 51 -2.01 5.47 7.97
N ASP A 52 -2.78 5.23 9.03
CA ASP A 52 -3.22 6.30 9.94
C ASP A 52 -2.02 7.03 10.58
N SER A 53 -1.02 6.26 11.03
CA SER A 53 0.22 6.82 11.61
C SER A 53 1.02 7.60 10.57
N ALA A 54 1.14 7.07 9.35
CA ALA A 54 1.89 7.70 8.28
C ALA A 54 1.21 8.99 7.79
N ILE A 55 -0.12 9.05 7.73
CA ILE A 55 -0.88 10.26 7.36
C ILE A 55 -0.78 11.33 8.45
N ARG A 56 -0.83 10.96 9.74
CA ARG A 56 -0.71 11.93 10.84
C ARG A 56 0.64 12.63 10.89
N GLY A 57 1.69 12.02 10.34
CA GLY A 57 3.04 12.57 10.28
C GLY A 57 3.45 13.13 8.91
N TRP A 58 2.50 13.23 7.96
CA TRP A 58 2.76 13.66 6.59
C TRP A 58 2.65 15.18 6.41
#